data_AF-A0A167CFH9-F1
#
_entry.id   AF-A0A167CFH9-F1
#
_cell.length_a   1.000
_cell.length_b   1.000
_cell.length_c   1.000
_cell.angle_alpha   90.00
_cell.angle_beta   90.00
_cell.angle_gamma   90.00
#
_symmetry.space_group_name_H-M   'P 1'
#
loop_
_entity.id
_entity.type
_entity.pdbx_description
1 polymer ?
#
loop_
_entity_poly.entity_id
_entity_poly.type
_entity_poly.pdbx_seq_one_letter_code
_entity_poly.pdbx_strand_id
1 'polypeptide(L)'
;MRTGVEGFQGLRLKQLRSAHSLTLAELGEQIGRSSSTLSAWEKGSQLPEAESFGRLCQVFGVSRQWFLKPLPQVSEKDIRPYFFRSQASAHKQARERSKLYLSWLQEVSDFFQGAMDWPPVNIPMLDATDCRLISDEEIEEVARECRLRWKLGTAPIPNVIQVMENAGIICTRATLGHVKMDGVSHVSVIDGRPYVLIAEDKANAIRSRFDAAHELGHIVLHSRIAASQYAKSELYNLLEEQAHRFASAFLLPPDSFSQEVVWPTLDNLLSLKSRWRVSVAAMIVRCRDLSLLNEQLELRLWKGRSARKWTKGEPGDDAIPFEQPKLM
;
A
#
# COMPACT_ATOMS: atom_id res chain seq x y z
N MET A 1 -9.05 -36.27 -26.83
CA MET A 1 -7.91 -35.34 -26.68
C MET A 1 -8.46 -33.98 -26.34
N ARG A 2 -7.92 -33.28 -25.33
CA ARG A 2 -8.25 -31.86 -25.11
C ARG A 2 -7.68 -31.09 -26.29
N THR A 3 -8.50 -30.70 -27.25
CA THR A 3 -8.10 -29.84 -28.35
C THR A 3 -7.82 -28.44 -27.82
N GLY A 4 -6.60 -27.92 -28.02
CA GLY A 4 -6.21 -26.57 -27.61
C GLY A 4 -4.71 -26.46 -27.28
N VAL A 5 -4.27 -25.26 -26.90
CA VAL A 5 -2.87 -25.01 -26.53
C VAL A 5 -2.55 -25.67 -25.19
N GLU A 6 -1.71 -26.71 -25.21
CA GLU A 6 -1.26 -27.41 -24.01
C GLU A 6 -0.44 -26.50 -23.08
N GLY A 7 -0.57 -26.71 -21.77
CA GLY A 7 0.12 -25.91 -20.75
C GLY A 7 -0.52 -24.54 -20.44
N PHE A 8 -1.63 -24.19 -21.10
CA PHE A 8 -2.37 -22.95 -20.82
C PHE A 8 -2.82 -22.86 -19.35
N GLN A 9 -2.51 -21.73 -18.73
CA GLN A 9 -2.83 -21.42 -17.34
C GLN A 9 -4.07 -20.52 -17.28
N GLY A 10 -5.24 -21.12 -17.05
CA GLY A 10 -6.52 -20.38 -16.97
C GLY A 10 -6.53 -19.25 -15.95
N LEU A 11 -5.82 -19.42 -14.83
CA LEU A 11 -5.67 -18.38 -13.82
C LEU A 11 -4.91 -17.15 -14.33
N ARG A 12 -3.93 -17.29 -15.23
CA ARG A 12 -3.22 -16.16 -15.87
C ARG A 12 -4.16 -15.30 -16.71
N LEU A 13 -5.13 -15.93 -17.38
CA LEU A 13 -6.21 -15.22 -18.07
C LEU A 13 -7.09 -14.45 -17.11
N LYS A 14 -7.51 -15.10 -16.02
CA LYS A 14 -8.31 -14.43 -14.99
C LYS A 14 -7.58 -13.22 -14.40
N GLN A 15 -6.27 -13.32 -14.13
CA GLN A 15 -5.46 -12.21 -13.64
C GLN A 15 -5.51 -11.01 -14.61
N LEU A 16 -5.23 -11.21 -15.90
CA LEU A 16 -5.26 -10.14 -16.89
C LEU A 16 -6.65 -9.54 -17.06
N ARG A 17 -7.69 -10.37 -17.18
CA ARG A 17 -9.06 -9.89 -17.30
C ARG A 17 -9.46 -9.01 -16.09
N SER A 18 -9.17 -9.48 -14.89
CA SER A 18 -9.46 -8.74 -13.65
C SER A 18 -8.64 -7.46 -13.52
N ALA A 19 -7.37 -7.46 -13.95
CA ALA A 19 -6.53 -6.26 -13.93
C ALA A 19 -7.03 -5.17 -14.89
N HIS A 20 -7.59 -5.56 -16.02
CA HIS A 20 -8.23 -4.64 -16.98
C HIS A 20 -9.69 -4.31 -16.61
N SER A 21 -10.19 -4.75 -15.46
CA SER A 21 -11.59 -4.59 -15.04
C SER A 21 -12.63 -5.09 -16.04
N LEU A 22 -12.28 -6.06 -16.89
CA LEU A 22 -13.17 -6.60 -17.91
C LEU A 22 -14.08 -7.68 -17.31
N THR A 23 -15.36 -7.64 -17.67
CA THR A 23 -16.27 -8.76 -17.51
C THR A 23 -15.97 -9.87 -18.51
N LEU A 24 -16.47 -11.08 -18.27
CA LEU A 24 -16.36 -12.17 -19.25
C LEU A 24 -17.11 -11.85 -20.55
N ALA A 25 -18.17 -11.05 -20.49
CA ALA A 25 -18.92 -10.63 -21.67
C ALA A 25 -18.09 -9.67 -22.54
N GLU A 26 -17.54 -8.61 -21.94
CA GLU A 26 -16.70 -7.63 -22.65
C GLU A 26 -15.45 -8.29 -23.26
N LEU A 27 -14.80 -9.19 -22.52
CA LEU A 27 -13.67 -9.94 -23.08
C LEU A 27 -14.12 -10.89 -24.20
N GLY A 28 -15.31 -11.47 -24.07
CA GLY A 28 -15.92 -12.34 -25.08
C GLY A 28 -16.15 -11.64 -26.40
N GLU A 29 -16.65 -10.40 -26.34
CA GLU A 29 -16.83 -9.53 -27.52
C GLU A 29 -15.50 -9.23 -28.21
N GLN A 30 -14.43 -8.95 -27.46
CA GLN A 30 -13.11 -8.65 -28.02
C GLN A 30 -12.44 -9.87 -28.69
N ILE A 31 -12.65 -11.08 -28.16
CA ILE A 31 -12.03 -12.31 -28.67
C ILE A 31 -12.92 -13.03 -29.70
N GLY A 32 -14.22 -12.72 -29.72
CA GLY A 32 -15.23 -13.42 -30.53
C GLY A 32 -15.62 -14.78 -29.93
N ARG A 33 -15.77 -14.86 -28.59
CA ARG A 33 -16.09 -16.09 -27.86
C ARG A 33 -17.15 -15.82 -26.78
N SER A 34 -17.91 -16.83 -26.40
CA SER A 34 -18.94 -16.68 -25.37
C SER A 34 -18.31 -16.58 -23.96
N SER A 35 -19.01 -15.90 -23.05
CA SER A 35 -18.63 -15.83 -21.62
C SER A 35 -18.49 -17.22 -20.98
N SER A 36 -19.28 -18.21 -21.44
CA SER A 36 -19.20 -19.59 -20.95
C SER A 36 -17.88 -20.27 -21.36
N THR A 37 -17.44 -20.09 -22.61
CA THR A 37 -16.14 -20.59 -23.09
C THR A 37 -14.99 -19.93 -22.33
N LEU A 38 -15.02 -18.60 -22.15
CA LEU A 38 -14.00 -17.91 -21.38
C LEU A 38 -13.96 -18.36 -19.91
N SER A 39 -15.11 -18.60 -19.28
CA SER A 39 -15.17 -19.17 -17.93
C SER A 39 -14.56 -20.57 -17.87
N ALA A 40 -14.80 -21.40 -18.88
CA ALA A 40 -14.21 -22.73 -18.98
C ALA A 40 -12.68 -22.68 -19.15
N TRP A 41 -12.16 -21.69 -19.88
CA TRP A 41 -10.73 -21.44 -19.99
C TRP A 41 -10.13 -20.97 -18.66
N GLU A 42 -10.76 -20.03 -17.97
CA GLU A 42 -10.28 -19.55 -16.66
C GLU A 42 -10.22 -20.66 -15.61
N LYS A 43 -11.18 -21.60 -15.65
CA LYS A 43 -11.23 -22.77 -14.76
C LYS A 43 -10.29 -23.90 -15.19
N GLY A 44 -9.73 -23.84 -16.40
CA GLY A 44 -8.90 -24.90 -16.98
C GLY A 44 -9.67 -26.14 -17.43
N SER A 45 -11.01 -26.09 -17.48
CA SER A 45 -11.84 -27.21 -17.95
C SER A 45 -11.84 -27.34 -19.48
N GLN A 46 -11.53 -26.26 -20.19
CA GLN A 46 -11.32 -26.22 -21.63
C GLN A 46 -10.03 -25.44 -21.93
N LEU A 47 -9.35 -25.79 -23.02
CA LEU A 47 -8.17 -25.07 -23.51
C LEU A 47 -8.56 -24.16 -24.70
N PRO A 48 -7.94 -22.98 -24.85
CA PRO A 48 -8.16 -22.14 -26.02
C PRO A 48 -7.55 -22.78 -27.27
N GLU A 49 -8.20 -22.60 -28.42
CA GLU A 49 -7.61 -22.94 -29.71
C GLU A 49 -6.48 -21.97 -30.06
N ALA A 50 -5.57 -22.35 -30.97
CA ALA A 50 -4.39 -21.55 -31.32
C ALA A 50 -4.74 -20.12 -31.78
N GLU A 51 -5.82 -19.96 -32.55
CA GLU A 51 -6.32 -18.65 -32.99
C GLU A 51 -6.79 -17.81 -31.81
N SER A 52 -7.65 -18.37 -30.95
CA SER A 52 -8.15 -17.70 -29.73
C SER A 52 -7.02 -17.32 -28.78
N PHE A 53 -6.02 -18.20 -28.63
CA PHE A 53 -4.82 -17.96 -27.82
C PHE A 53 -3.96 -16.82 -28.40
N GLY A 54 -3.83 -16.73 -29.73
CA GLY A 54 -3.19 -15.61 -30.40
C GLY A 54 -3.90 -14.29 -30.13
N ARG A 55 -5.24 -14.27 -30.22
CA ARG A 55 -6.06 -13.08 -29.89
C ARG A 55 -5.88 -12.65 -28.44
N LEU A 56 -5.84 -13.58 -27.49
CA LEU A 56 -5.56 -13.28 -26.08
C LEU A 56 -4.24 -12.53 -25.89
N CYS A 57 -3.17 -12.99 -26.55
CA CYS A 57 -1.87 -12.31 -26.50
C CYS A 57 -1.94 -10.90 -27.07
N GLN A 58 -2.67 -10.70 -28.18
CA GLN A 58 -2.83 -9.39 -28.82
C GLN A 58 -3.67 -8.42 -27.99
N VAL A 59 -4.83 -8.86 -27.48
CA VAL A 59 -5.74 -8.04 -26.67
C VAL A 59 -5.07 -7.51 -25.41
N PHE A 60 -4.31 -8.36 -24.72
CA PHE A 60 -3.64 -7.98 -23.47
C PHE A 60 -2.20 -7.46 -23.68
N GLY A 61 -1.66 -7.51 -24.91
CA GLY A 61 -0.29 -7.10 -25.20
C GLY A 61 0.79 -7.91 -24.47
N VAL A 62 0.51 -9.19 -24.17
CA VAL A 62 1.42 -10.07 -23.42
C VAL A 62 2.06 -11.15 -24.31
N SER A 63 3.22 -11.65 -23.90
CA SER A 63 3.86 -12.78 -24.57
C SER A 63 3.10 -14.09 -24.34
N ARG A 64 3.27 -15.05 -25.24
CA ARG A 64 2.72 -16.41 -25.06
C ARG A 64 3.18 -17.06 -23.75
N GLN A 65 4.41 -16.76 -23.34
CA GLN A 65 5.00 -17.30 -22.11
C GLN A 65 4.21 -16.92 -20.87
N TRP A 66 3.55 -15.74 -20.84
CA TRP A 66 2.68 -15.35 -19.73
C TRP A 66 1.60 -16.40 -19.45
N PHE A 67 0.88 -16.82 -20.49
CA PHE A 67 -0.20 -17.80 -20.37
C PHE A 67 0.28 -19.23 -20.16
N LEU A 68 1.55 -19.51 -20.38
CA LEU A 68 2.15 -20.85 -20.19
C LEU A 68 2.91 -20.97 -18.87
N LYS A 69 3.30 -19.84 -18.25
CA LYS A 69 4.03 -19.81 -16.97
C LYS A 69 3.09 -20.23 -15.82
N PRO A 70 3.36 -21.35 -15.12
CA PRO A 70 2.61 -21.73 -13.94
C PRO A 70 2.59 -20.62 -12.89
N LEU A 71 1.54 -20.56 -12.08
CA LEU A 71 1.56 -19.69 -10.91
C LEU A 71 2.44 -20.30 -9.81
N PRO A 72 3.09 -19.47 -8.97
CA PRO A 72 3.76 -19.94 -7.76
C PRO A 72 2.79 -20.77 -6.92
N GLN A 73 3.24 -21.95 -6.46
CA GLN A 73 2.46 -22.81 -5.58
C GLN A 73 2.56 -22.25 -4.16
N VAL A 74 1.51 -21.57 -3.70
CA VAL A 74 1.40 -21.08 -2.32
C VAL A 74 0.49 -22.02 -1.55
N SER A 75 0.99 -22.59 -0.46
CA SER A 75 0.17 -23.38 0.46
C SER A 75 -0.87 -22.48 1.14
N GLU A 76 -2.11 -22.95 1.27
CA GLU A 76 -3.19 -22.20 1.95
C GLU A 76 -2.84 -21.84 3.40
N LYS A 77 -1.95 -22.60 4.04
CA LYS A 77 -1.48 -22.37 5.41
C LYS A 77 -0.53 -21.18 5.54
N ASP A 78 0.06 -20.72 4.44
CA ASP A 78 1.06 -19.66 4.43
C ASP A 78 0.47 -18.29 4.05
N ILE A 79 -0.82 -18.22 3.72
CA ILE A 79 -1.49 -16.98 3.27
C ILE A 79 -1.43 -15.91 4.37
N ARG A 80 -0.56 -14.92 4.18
CA ARG A 80 -0.51 -13.71 5.02
C ARG A 80 -1.61 -12.72 4.58
N PRO A 81 -2.13 -11.88 5.49
CA PRO A 81 -3.11 -10.87 5.12
C PRO A 81 -2.51 -9.85 4.14
N TYR A 82 -3.31 -9.39 3.19
CA TYR A 82 -3.05 -8.15 2.46
C TYR A 82 -3.64 -7.01 3.28
N PHE A 83 -2.84 -5.97 3.55
CA PHE A 83 -3.28 -4.81 4.31
C PHE A 83 -3.83 -3.76 3.35
N PHE A 84 -5.16 -3.61 3.33
CA PHE A 84 -5.84 -2.56 2.56
C PHE A 84 -6.30 -1.47 3.50
N ARG A 85 -6.01 -0.22 3.13
CA ARG A 85 -6.51 0.98 3.81
C ARG A 85 -8.02 1.26 3.64
N SER A 86 -8.76 0.47 2.85
CA SER A 86 -10.23 0.54 2.89
C SER A 86 -10.92 -0.81 2.71
N GLN A 87 -11.81 -1.14 3.66
CA GLN A 87 -12.67 -2.33 3.61
C GLN A 87 -14.00 -2.12 2.89
N ALA A 88 -14.32 -0.91 2.44
CA ALA A 88 -15.64 -0.61 1.87
C ALA A 88 -15.96 -1.50 0.64
N SER A 89 -17.18 -2.03 0.62
CA SER A 89 -17.68 -2.94 -0.43
C SER A 89 -17.60 -2.33 -1.84
N ALA A 90 -17.74 -1.00 -1.94
CA ALA A 90 -17.59 -0.20 -3.14
C ALA A 90 -16.19 -0.29 -3.80
N HIS A 91 -15.20 -0.90 -3.14
CA HIS A 91 -13.81 -1.00 -3.62
C HIS A 91 -13.36 -2.44 -3.90
N LYS A 92 -14.28 -3.41 -4.03
CA LYS A 92 -13.92 -4.82 -4.29
C LYS A 92 -13.03 -4.98 -5.53
N GLN A 93 -13.38 -4.35 -6.65
CA GLN A 93 -12.59 -4.45 -7.89
C GLN A 93 -11.19 -3.83 -7.75
N ALA A 94 -11.10 -2.65 -7.15
CA ALA A 94 -9.82 -1.97 -6.90
C ALA A 94 -8.90 -2.79 -5.96
N ARG A 95 -9.46 -3.47 -4.96
CA ARG A 95 -8.72 -4.36 -4.05
C ARG A 95 -8.18 -5.57 -4.77
N GLU A 96 -9.02 -6.24 -5.55
CA GLU A 96 -8.58 -7.38 -6.36
C GLU A 96 -7.49 -6.98 -7.35
N ARG A 97 -7.60 -5.82 -8.01
CA ARG A 97 -6.55 -5.31 -8.89
C ARG A 97 -5.24 -5.03 -8.16
N SER A 98 -5.29 -4.44 -6.98
CA SER A 98 -4.09 -4.12 -6.21
C SER A 98 -3.40 -5.38 -5.66
N LYS A 99 -4.17 -6.42 -5.31
CA LYS A 99 -3.61 -7.77 -5.03
C LYS A 99 -2.89 -8.33 -6.23
N LEU A 100 -3.49 -8.22 -7.41
CA LEU A 100 -2.90 -8.72 -8.65
C LEU A 100 -1.58 -8.02 -8.95
N TYR A 101 -1.55 -6.69 -8.90
CA TYR A 101 -0.32 -5.92 -9.10
C TYR A 101 0.76 -6.26 -8.08
N LEU A 102 0.42 -6.39 -6.79
CA LEU A 102 1.37 -6.87 -5.78
C LEU A 102 1.86 -8.29 -6.07
N SER A 103 0.98 -9.21 -6.48
CA SER A 103 1.39 -10.58 -6.82
C SER A 103 2.33 -10.62 -8.02
N TRP A 104 2.10 -9.77 -9.04
CA TRP A 104 2.98 -9.66 -10.18
C TRP A 104 4.32 -9.03 -9.78
N LEU A 105 4.30 -8.01 -8.94
CA LEU A 105 5.52 -7.40 -8.38
C LEU A 105 6.36 -8.42 -7.62
N GLN A 106 5.73 -9.27 -6.80
CA GLN A 106 6.40 -10.36 -6.09
C GLN A 106 7.01 -11.36 -7.06
N GLU A 107 6.28 -11.81 -8.08
CA GLU A 107 6.82 -12.72 -9.09
C GLU A 107 8.00 -12.12 -9.88
N VAL A 108 7.94 -10.82 -10.17
CA VAL A 108 9.04 -10.11 -10.85
C VAL A 108 10.25 -9.97 -9.93
N SER A 109 10.02 -9.58 -8.67
CA SER A 109 11.08 -9.45 -7.67
C SER A 109 11.75 -10.79 -7.36
N ASP A 110 10.98 -11.87 -7.18
CA ASP A 110 11.49 -13.24 -6.98
C ASP A 110 12.33 -13.70 -8.18
N PHE A 111 11.87 -13.42 -9.40
CA PHE A 111 12.66 -13.70 -10.61
C PHE A 111 14.00 -12.95 -10.61
N PHE A 112 14.00 -11.67 -10.24
CA PHE A 112 15.23 -10.87 -10.19
C PHE A 112 16.16 -11.24 -9.03
N GLN A 113 15.65 -11.78 -7.92
CA GLN A 113 16.50 -12.27 -6.80
C GLN A 113 17.48 -13.36 -7.23
N GLY A 114 17.18 -14.11 -8.29
CA GLY A 114 18.13 -15.07 -8.87
C GLY A 114 19.35 -14.43 -9.56
N ALA A 115 19.29 -13.13 -9.87
CA ALA A 115 20.32 -12.40 -10.63
C ALA A 115 20.84 -11.13 -9.95
N MET A 116 20.10 -10.57 -8.99
CA MET A 116 20.42 -9.33 -8.28
C MET A 116 20.11 -9.46 -6.78
N ASP A 117 20.96 -8.88 -5.95
CA ASP A 117 20.73 -8.82 -4.51
C ASP A 117 19.87 -7.60 -4.15
N TRP A 118 18.70 -7.85 -3.59
CA TRP A 118 17.93 -6.81 -2.92
C TRP A 118 18.55 -6.46 -1.56
N PRO A 119 18.40 -5.21 -1.07
CA PRO A 119 18.75 -4.89 0.31
C PRO A 119 18.13 -5.90 1.29
N PRO A 120 18.86 -6.38 2.31
CA PRO A 120 18.30 -7.35 3.25
C PRO A 120 17.12 -6.74 4.01
N VAL A 121 16.11 -7.56 4.33
CA VAL A 121 14.97 -7.12 5.13
C VAL A 121 15.46 -6.79 6.54
N ASN A 122 15.36 -5.51 6.91
CA ASN A 122 15.87 -4.99 8.17
C ASN A 122 14.81 -4.12 8.86
N ILE A 123 13.65 -4.71 9.14
CA ILE A 123 12.48 -3.99 9.67
C ILE A 123 12.18 -4.53 11.07
N PRO A 124 12.13 -3.68 12.11
CA PRO A 124 11.60 -4.11 13.40
C PRO A 124 10.11 -4.41 13.22
N MET A 125 9.69 -5.62 13.54
CA MET A 125 8.29 -6.04 13.48
C MET A 125 7.83 -6.38 14.88
N LEU A 126 6.72 -5.78 15.29
CA LEU A 126 6.11 -6.04 16.59
C LEU A 126 5.60 -7.48 16.63
N ASP A 127 5.86 -8.18 17.73
CA ASP A 127 5.41 -9.55 17.94
C ASP A 127 4.01 -9.62 18.57
N ALA A 128 3.10 -8.80 18.05
CA ALA A 128 1.72 -8.77 18.50
C ALA A 128 0.85 -9.71 17.65
N THR A 129 0.01 -10.50 18.32
CA THR A 129 -0.98 -11.39 17.67
C THR A 129 -2.42 -10.88 17.81
N ASP A 130 -2.63 -9.88 18.66
CA ASP A 130 -3.92 -9.21 18.91
C ASP A 130 -3.74 -7.70 18.89
N CYS A 131 -4.44 -7.02 17.97
CA CYS A 131 -4.28 -5.58 17.80
C CYS A 131 -4.76 -4.79 19.03
N ARG A 132 -5.67 -5.36 19.82
CA ARG A 132 -6.18 -4.72 21.05
C ARG A 132 -5.14 -4.59 22.15
N LEU A 133 -4.05 -5.36 22.06
CA LEU A 133 -2.97 -5.36 23.04
C LEU A 133 -1.83 -4.40 22.65
N ILE A 134 -1.87 -3.83 21.45
CA ILE A 134 -0.86 -2.86 21.00
C ILE A 134 -1.22 -1.50 21.61
N SER A 135 -0.41 -1.06 22.56
CA SER A 135 -0.56 0.23 23.22
C SER A 135 0.03 1.38 22.40
N ASP A 136 -0.43 2.59 22.71
CA ASP A 136 0.09 3.83 22.12
C ASP A 136 1.61 4.02 22.35
N GLU A 137 2.11 3.63 23.53
CA GLU A 137 3.52 3.71 23.90
C GLU A 137 4.38 2.76 23.06
N GLU A 138 3.91 1.53 22.83
CA GLU A 138 4.59 0.57 21.96
C GLU A 138 4.69 1.06 20.50
N ILE A 139 3.67 1.79 20.03
CA ILE A 139 3.66 2.39 18.69
C ILE A 139 4.73 3.48 18.58
N GLU A 140 4.86 4.36 19.58
CA GLU A 140 5.92 5.38 19.63
C GLU A 140 7.31 4.72 19.68
N GLU A 141 7.47 3.71 20.52
CA GLU A 141 8.73 3.00 20.73
C GLU A 141 9.20 2.29 19.46
N VAL A 142 8.31 1.58 18.75
CA VAL A 142 8.69 0.89 17.50
C VAL A 142 8.94 1.87 16.35
N ALA A 143 8.24 3.02 16.31
CA ALA A 143 8.54 4.10 15.38
C ALA A 143 9.94 4.68 15.64
N ARG A 144 10.31 4.85 16.92
CA ARG A 144 11.65 5.26 17.33
C ARG A 144 12.71 4.20 17.00
N GLU A 145 12.40 2.92 17.22
CA GLU A 145 13.28 1.79 16.86
C GLU A 145 13.57 1.77 15.36
N CYS A 146 12.55 1.98 14.51
CA CYS A 146 12.73 2.11 13.06
C CYS A 146 13.75 3.20 12.72
N ARG A 147 13.57 4.40 13.30
CA ARG A 147 14.48 5.53 13.08
C ARG A 147 15.90 5.25 13.57
N LEU A 148 16.05 4.60 14.71
CA LEU A 148 17.35 4.23 15.28
C LEU A 148 18.05 3.18 14.40
N ARG A 149 17.35 2.09 14.05
CA ARG A 149 17.87 0.98 13.24
C ARG A 149 18.29 1.43 11.84
N TRP A 150 17.57 2.38 11.25
CA TRP A 150 17.89 2.96 9.94
C TRP A 150 18.73 4.24 10.01
N LYS A 151 19.23 4.60 11.20
CA LYS A 151 20.12 5.75 11.44
C LYS A 151 19.57 7.08 10.88
N LEU A 152 18.26 7.28 11.02
CA LEU A 152 17.57 8.49 10.53
C LEU A 152 17.72 9.69 11.46
N GLY A 153 18.23 9.48 12.69
CA GLY A 153 18.24 10.49 13.74
C GLY A 153 16.83 10.97 14.07
N THR A 154 16.68 12.24 14.46
CA THR A 154 15.39 12.86 14.81
C THR A 154 14.95 13.98 13.84
N ALA A 155 15.74 14.25 12.80
CA ALA A 155 15.42 15.24 11.77
C ALA A 155 14.31 14.76 10.80
N PRO A 156 13.67 15.66 10.03
CA PRO A 156 12.74 15.26 8.99
C PRO A 156 13.34 14.24 8.03
N ILE A 157 12.59 13.17 7.72
CA ILE A 157 13.00 12.19 6.73
C ILE A 157 13.01 12.87 5.36
N PRO A 158 14.09 12.81 4.55
CA PRO A 158 14.09 13.44 3.22
C PRO A 158 13.25 12.69 2.18
N ASN A 159 13.27 11.36 2.21
CA ASN A 159 12.52 10.52 1.29
C ASN A 159 12.12 9.21 1.99
N VAL A 160 10.82 9.01 2.23
CA VAL A 160 10.27 7.85 2.94
C VAL A 160 10.36 6.60 2.07
N ILE A 161 10.09 6.71 0.77
CA ILE A 161 10.18 5.57 -0.15
C ILE A 161 11.59 5.00 -0.17
N GLN A 162 12.60 5.84 -0.30
CA GLN A 162 14.00 5.42 -0.27
C GLN A 162 14.38 4.76 1.06
N VAL A 163 13.86 5.27 2.18
CA VAL A 163 14.09 4.67 3.50
C VAL A 163 13.48 3.27 3.58
N MET A 164 12.25 3.09 3.08
CA MET A 164 11.58 1.80 3.02
C MET A 164 12.35 0.82 2.13
N GLU A 165 12.78 1.26 0.94
CA GLU A 165 13.59 0.48 0.00
C GLU A 165 14.92 0.04 0.61
N ASN A 166 15.63 0.94 1.28
CA ASN A 166 16.88 0.62 1.97
C ASN A 166 16.69 -0.35 3.16
N ALA A 167 15.49 -0.39 3.74
CA ALA A 167 15.11 -1.36 4.77
C ALA A 167 14.72 -2.74 4.19
N GLY A 168 14.76 -2.89 2.86
CA GLY A 168 14.42 -4.11 2.15
C GLY A 168 12.94 -4.23 1.76
N ILE A 169 12.18 -3.14 1.78
CA ILE A 169 10.79 -3.14 1.27
C ILE A 169 10.81 -2.86 -0.24
N ILE A 170 10.13 -3.68 -1.05
CA ILE A 170 9.98 -3.36 -2.47
C ILE A 170 8.76 -2.44 -2.64
N CYS A 171 9.00 -1.23 -3.13
CA CYS A 171 7.95 -0.26 -3.36
C CYS A 171 7.61 -0.16 -4.86
N THR A 172 6.34 0.01 -5.18
CA THR A 172 5.89 0.36 -6.54
C THR A 172 4.80 1.41 -6.48
N ARG A 173 4.56 2.06 -7.61
CA ARG A 173 3.45 2.97 -7.81
C ARG A 173 2.57 2.45 -8.94
N ALA A 174 1.26 2.56 -8.78
CA ALA A 174 0.34 2.19 -9.85
C ALA A 174 -0.91 3.07 -9.84
N THR A 175 -1.42 3.35 -11.04
CA THR A 175 -2.74 3.96 -11.27
C THR A 175 -3.84 2.94 -10.92
N LEU A 176 -4.67 3.23 -9.92
CA LEU A 176 -5.69 2.31 -9.39
C LEU A 176 -7.11 2.62 -9.90
N GLY A 177 -7.28 3.68 -10.70
CA GLY A 177 -8.49 3.97 -11.47
C GLY A 177 -9.72 4.31 -10.62
N HIS A 178 -9.56 4.29 -9.29
CA HIS A 178 -10.59 4.61 -8.31
C HIS A 178 -9.97 5.49 -7.23
N VAL A 179 -10.41 6.74 -7.18
CA VAL A 179 -9.91 7.88 -6.38
C VAL A 179 -9.83 7.63 -4.85
N LYS A 180 -10.27 6.48 -4.36
CA LYS A 180 -10.41 6.18 -2.92
C LYS A 180 -9.52 5.04 -2.40
N MET A 181 -8.66 4.44 -3.22
CA MET A 181 -7.64 3.52 -2.72
C MET A 181 -6.30 4.25 -2.63
N ASP A 182 -5.70 4.22 -1.45
CA ASP A 182 -4.57 5.07 -1.11
C ASP A 182 -3.23 4.34 -1.18
N GLY A 183 -3.23 3.04 -0.87
CA GLY A 183 -2.09 2.13 -0.91
C GLY A 183 -2.50 0.71 -0.49
N VAL A 184 -1.60 -0.24 -0.67
CA VAL A 184 -1.70 -1.60 -0.13
C VAL A 184 -0.29 -2.09 0.22
N SER A 185 -0.18 -2.77 1.35
CA SER A 185 1.04 -3.46 1.76
C SER A 185 0.79 -4.94 2.01
N HIS A 186 1.82 -5.76 1.79
CA HIS A 186 1.75 -7.20 2.03
C HIS A 186 3.15 -7.75 2.27
N VAL A 187 3.28 -8.66 3.24
CA VAL A 187 4.51 -9.44 3.41
C VAL A 187 4.37 -10.72 2.61
N SER A 188 5.18 -10.84 1.56
CA SER A 188 5.18 -11.98 0.66
C SER A 188 5.53 -13.27 1.39
N VAL A 189 4.83 -14.31 0.99
CA VAL A 189 4.98 -15.68 1.51
C VAL A 189 6.05 -16.46 0.74
N ILE A 190 6.44 -15.96 -0.45
CA ILE A 190 7.40 -16.60 -1.35
C ILE A 190 8.82 -16.37 -0.82
N ASP A 191 9.13 -15.12 -0.46
CA ASP A 191 10.48 -14.66 -0.07
C ASP A 191 10.52 -14.00 1.31
N GLY A 192 9.39 -13.92 2.01
CA GLY A 192 9.30 -13.29 3.35
C GLY A 192 9.46 -11.77 3.34
N ARG A 193 9.53 -11.13 2.16
CA ARG A 193 9.83 -9.70 2.00
C ARG A 193 8.56 -8.85 1.98
N PRO A 194 8.56 -7.63 2.56
CA PRO A 194 7.43 -6.72 2.41
C PRO A 194 7.41 -6.02 1.05
N TYR A 195 6.21 -5.90 0.50
CA TYR A 195 5.91 -5.19 -0.74
C TYR A 195 4.86 -4.13 -0.47
N VAL A 196 5.05 -2.94 -1.05
CA VAL A 196 4.14 -1.80 -0.90
C VAL A 196 3.79 -1.25 -2.28
N LEU A 197 2.51 -1.14 -2.57
CA LEU A 197 1.98 -0.44 -3.73
C LEU A 197 1.33 0.85 -3.25
N ILE A 198 1.77 1.96 -3.83
CA ILE A 198 1.25 3.30 -3.53
C ILE A 198 0.43 3.78 -4.72
N ALA A 199 -0.76 4.30 -4.46
CA ALA A 199 -1.62 4.80 -5.54
C ALA A 199 -1.02 6.06 -6.19
N GLU A 200 -0.99 6.08 -7.52
CA GLU A 200 -0.58 7.25 -8.30
C GLU A 200 -1.66 8.32 -8.40
N ASP A 201 -2.92 7.94 -8.20
CA ASP A 201 -4.12 8.78 -8.39
C ASP A 201 -4.27 9.89 -7.32
N LYS A 202 -3.18 10.22 -6.64
CA LYS A 202 -3.11 11.17 -5.54
C LYS A 202 -2.87 12.57 -6.05
N ALA A 203 -3.66 13.51 -5.53
CA ALA A 203 -3.53 14.92 -5.85
C ALA A 203 -2.30 15.59 -5.19
N ASN A 204 -1.65 14.97 -4.18
CA ASN A 204 -0.63 15.65 -3.36
C ASN A 204 0.48 14.69 -2.88
N ALA A 205 1.75 15.10 -3.08
CA ALA A 205 2.95 14.39 -2.66
C ALA A 205 3.07 14.20 -1.13
N ILE A 206 2.65 15.19 -0.33
CA ILE A 206 2.67 15.11 1.14
C ILE A 206 1.75 14.01 1.62
N ARG A 207 0.56 13.89 1.02
CA ARG A 207 -0.36 12.79 1.33
C ARG A 207 0.23 11.45 0.88
N SER A 208 0.82 11.38 -0.30
CA SER A 208 1.47 10.15 -0.77
C SER A 208 2.59 9.68 0.16
N ARG A 209 3.39 10.60 0.72
CA ARG A 209 4.43 10.31 1.72
C ARG A 209 3.84 9.76 3.01
N PHE A 210 2.79 10.39 3.52
CA PHE A 210 2.14 9.95 4.75
C PHE A 210 1.51 8.57 4.57
N ASP A 211 0.91 8.34 3.40
CA ASP A 211 0.34 7.05 3.02
C ASP A 211 1.45 5.97 3.00
N ALA A 212 2.64 6.26 2.46
CA ALA A 212 3.77 5.34 2.51
C ALA A 212 4.21 4.99 3.95
N ALA A 213 4.30 5.99 4.84
CA ALA A 213 4.62 5.78 6.24
C ALA A 213 3.52 5.00 6.98
N HIS A 214 2.27 5.15 6.57
CA HIS A 214 1.12 4.40 7.09
C HIS A 214 1.16 2.93 6.65
N GLU A 215 1.47 2.66 5.38
CA GLU A 215 1.71 1.28 4.91
C GLU A 215 2.89 0.63 5.63
N LEU A 216 3.95 1.40 5.90
CA LEU A 216 5.04 0.93 6.77
C LEU A 216 4.53 0.58 8.17
N GLY A 217 3.62 1.38 8.73
CA GLY A 217 2.97 1.09 10.02
C GLY A 217 2.24 -0.25 10.02
N HIS A 218 1.53 -0.60 8.94
CA HIS A 218 0.92 -1.93 8.83
C HIS A 218 1.95 -3.07 8.82
N ILE A 219 3.06 -2.89 8.11
CA ILE A 219 4.15 -3.88 8.08
C ILE A 219 4.77 -4.03 9.48
N VAL A 220 5.08 -2.92 10.15
CA VAL A 220 5.76 -2.92 11.45
C VAL A 220 4.87 -3.46 12.56
N LEU A 221 3.62 -2.99 12.64
CA LEU A 221 2.73 -3.29 13.76
C LEU A 221 1.92 -4.56 13.56
N HIS A 222 1.55 -4.88 12.31
CA HIS A 222 0.44 -5.80 12.06
C HIS A 222 0.78 -7.04 11.24
N SER A 223 2.04 -7.25 10.87
CA SER A 223 2.48 -8.43 10.08
C SER A 223 2.12 -9.78 10.70
N ARG A 224 1.92 -9.86 12.02
CA ARG A 224 1.54 -11.08 12.75
C ARG A 224 0.08 -11.11 13.23
N ILE A 225 -0.70 -10.08 12.93
CA ILE A 225 -2.13 -10.05 13.25
C ILE A 225 -2.90 -10.94 12.26
N ALA A 226 -3.75 -11.81 12.80
CA ALA A 226 -4.53 -12.73 11.97
C ALA A 226 -5.55 -11.99 11.09
N ALA A 227 -5.75 -12.48 9.85
CA ALA A 227 -6.71 -11.93 8.89
C ALA A 227 -8.16 -11.87 9.44
N SER A 228 -8.50 -12.74 10.41
CA SER A 228 -9.82 -12.75 11.06
C SER A 228 -10.11 -11.49 11.88
N GLN A 229 -9.09 -10.81 12.40
CA GLN A 229 -9.27 -9.53 13.11
C GLN A 229 -9.60 -8.40 12.15
N TYR A 230 -8.99 -8.38 10.96
CA TYR A 230 -9.31 -7.42 9.89
C TYR A 230 -10.73 -7.53 9.36
N ALA A 231 -11.37 -8.70 9.49
CA ALA A 231 -12.73 -8.91 9.03
C ALA A 231 -13.78 -8.23 9.92
N LYS A 232 -13.41 -7.84 11.15
CA LYS A 232 -14.31 -7.15 12.10
C LYS A 232 -14.14 -5.64 11.97
N SER A 233 -15.22 -4.91 11.70
CA SER A 233 -15.16 -3.47 11.43
C SER A 233 -14.52 -2.66 12.55
N GLU A 234 -14.79 -2.99 13.82
CA GLU A 234 -14.24 -2.27 14.98
C GLU A 234 -12.73 -2.45 15.10
N LEU A 235 -12.26 -3.69 14.94
CA LEU A 235 -10.82 -4.01 14.98
C LEU A 235 -10.09 -3.44 13.77
N TYR A 236 -10.74 -3.41 12.61
CA TYR A 236 -10.22 -2.77 11.42
C TYR A 236 -9.96 -1.26 11.65
N ASN A 237 -10.93 -0.54 12.24
CA ASN A 237 -10.74 0.88 12.56
C ASN A 237 -9.58 1.09 13.54
N LEU A 238 -9.44 0.22 14.55
CA LEU A 238 -8.31 0.25 15.49
C LEU A 238 -6.97 0.06 14.77
N LEU A 239 -6.87 -0.92 13.86
CA LEU A 239 -5.66 -1.18 13.08
C LEU A 239 -5.27 0.03 12.20
N GLU A 240 -6.24 0.70 11.58
CA GLU A 240 -6.00 1.92 10.80
C GLU A 240 -5.56 3.09 11.69
N GLU A 241 -6.15 3.25 12.87
CA GLU A 241 -5.75 4.25 13.86
C GLU A 241 -4.31 4.02 14.33
N GLN A 242 -3.96 2.78 14.65
CA GLN A 242 -2.61 2.37 15.05
C GLN A 242 -1.58 2.66 13.96
N ALA A 243 -1.89 2.32 12.69
CA ALA A 243 -1.02 2.63 11.55
C ALA A 243 -0.90 4.15 11.30
N HIS A 244 -1.98 4.92 11.50
CA HIS A 244 -1.92 6.38 11.44
C HIS A 244 -1.05 6.98 12.55
N ARG A 245 -1.15 6.47 13.78
CA ARG A 245 -0.31 6.88 14.90
C ARG A 245 1.15 6.57 14.64
N PHE A 246 1.46 5.38 14.14
CA PHE A 246 2.82 5.01 13.73
C PHE A 246 3.38 5.99 12.69
N ALA A 247 2.62 6.26 11.61
CA ALA A 247 3.06 7.17 10.56
C ALA A 247 3.35 8.58 11.12
N SER A 248 2.49 9.06 12.01
CA SER A 248 2.65 10.34 12.72
C SER A 248 3.93 10.36 13.56
N ALA A 249 4.14 9.35 14.40
CA ALA A 249 5.31 9.22 15.26
C ALA A 249 6.63 9.07 14.48
N PHE A 250 6.61 8.26 13.42
CA PHE A 250 7.76 8.01 12.56
C PHE A 250 8.20 9.27 11.80
N LEU A 251 7.25 10.06 11.28
CA LEU A 251 7.53 11.27 10.53
C LEU A 251 7.83 12.48 11.42
N LEU A 252 7.21 12.55 12.60
CA LEU A 252 7.27 13.68 13.54
C LEU A 252 7.73 13.20 14.94
N PRO A 253 9.02 12.84 15.11
CA PRO A 253 9.53 12.31 16.37
C PRO A 253 9.38 13.35 17.51
N PRO A 254 9.00 12.90 18.72
CA PRO A 254 8.63 13.80 19.82
C PRO A 254 9.76 14.77 20.19
N ASP A 255 10.99 14.27 20.27
CA ASP A 255 12.16 15.02 20.74
C ASP A 255 12.52 16.23 19.88
N SER A 256 12.19 16.20 18.59
CA SER A 256 12.53 17.29 17.66
C SER A 256 11.30 18.06 17.20
N PHE A 257 10.19 17.38 16.91
CA PHE A 257 8.98 18.07 16.47
C PHE A 257 8.41 18.97 17.58
N SER A 258 8.32 18.48 18.82
CA SER A 258 7.76 19.26 19.94
C SER A 258 8.55 20.54 20.23
N GLN A 259 9.88 20.51 20.06
CA GLN A 259 10.76 21.67 20.29
C GLN A 259 10.60 22.74 19.20
N GLU A 260 10.23 22.36 17.98
CA GLU A 260 10.00 23.29 16.87
C GLU A 260 8.60 23.92 16.90
N VAL A 261 7.63 23.28 17.57
CA VAL A 261 6.29 23.83 17.79
C VAL A 261 6.34 24.82 18.95
N VAL A 262 6.72 26.06 18.65
CA VAL A 262 6.77 27.15 19.65
C VAL A 262 5.38 27.47 20.18
N TRP A 263 4.40 27.60 19.28
CA TRP A 263 2.99 27.79 19.60
C TRP A 263 2.16 27.06 18.56
N PRO A 264 1.26 26.13 18.93
CA PRO A 264 0.49 25.36 17.97
C PRO A 264 -0.65 26.22 17.38
N THR A 265 -0.28 27.14 16.49
CA THR A 265 -1.15 27.95 15.66
C THR A 265 -1.09 27.45 14.23
N LEU A 266 -2.13 27.72 13.43
CA LEU A 266 -2.13 27.28 12.02
C LEU A 266 -0.99 27.88 11.22
N ASP A 267 -0.57 29.11 11.53
CA ASP A 267 0.52 29.79 10.81
C ASP A 267 1.89 29.21 11.21
N ASN A 268 2.09 28.82 12.48
CA ASN A 268 3.29 28.11 12.90
C ASN A 268 3.35 26.68 12.32
N LEU A 269 2.25 25.91 12.36
CA LEU A 269 2.22 24.59 11.75
C LEU A 269 2.43 24.66 10.23
N LEU A 270 1.88 25.69 9.57
CA LEU A 270 2.12 25.92 8.15
C LEU A 270 3.60 26.26 7.87
N SER A 271 4.27 27.03 8.72
CA SER A 271 5.70 27.34 8.53
C SER A 271 6.59 26.10 8.70
N LEU A 272 6.17 25.12 9.49
CA LEU A 272 6.86 23.85 9.69
C LEU A 272 6.61 22.83 8.55
N LYS A 273 5.53 23.00 7.78
CA LYS A 273 5.09 22.08 6.71
C LYS A 273 6.18 21.77 5.69
N SER A 274 6.88 22.79 5.19
CA SER A 274 7.91 22.61 4.15
C SER A 274 9.13 21.83 4.66
N ARG A 275 9.47 22.01 5.94
CA ARG A 275 10.57 21.32 6.61
C ARG A 275 10.24 19.86 6.91
N TRP A 276 9.11 19.61 7.57
CA TRP A 276 8.70 18.26 7.98
C TRP A 276 8.06 17.45 6.86
N ARG A 277 7.55 18.12 5.82
CA ARG A 277 6.87 17.51 4.66
C ARG A 277 5.64 16.70 5.05
N VAL A 278 4.91 17.19 6.06
CA VAL A 278 3.69 16.60 6.61
C VAL A 278 2.58 17.65 6.58
N SER A 279 1.33 17.22 6.41
CA SER A 279 0.19 18.15 6.38
C SER A 279 -0.02 18.83 7.72
N VAL A 280 -0.56 20.06 7.69
CA VAL A 280 -1.00 20.77 8.90
C VAL A 280 -2.02 19.92 9.65
N ALA A 281 -2.93 19.23 8.95
CA ALA A 281 -3.86 18.30 9.57
C ALA A 281 -3.16 17.21 10.42
N ALA A 282 -2.15 16.54 9.86
CA ALA A 282 -1.41 15.51 10.58
C ALA A 282 -0.54 16.10 11.71
N MET A 283 -0.02 17.31 11.55
CA MET A 283 0.67 18.02 12.63
C MET A 283 -0.27 18.38 13.79
N ILE A 284 -1.52 18.77 13.53
CA ILE A 284 -2.53 19.01 14.60
C ILE A 284 -2.75 17.72 15.40
N VAL A 285 -2.93 16.59 14.69
CA VAL A 285 -3.07 15.27 15.32
C VAL A 285 -1.84 14.95 16.16
N ARG A 286 -0.62 15.14 15.61
CA ARG A 286 0.61 14.90 16.37
C ARG A 286 0.72 15.77 17.61
N CYS A 287 0.38 17.06 17.52
CA CYS A 287 0.39 17.95 18.68
C CYS A 287 -0.58 17.49 19.77
N ARG A 288 -1.75 16.95 19.41
CA ARG A 288 -2.67 16.32 20.35
C ARG A 288 -2.05 15.06 20.97
N ASP A 289 -1.49 14.17 20.16
CA ASP A 289 -0.89 12.91 20.62
C ASP A 289 0.29 13.17 21.58
N LEU A 290 1.01 14.29 21.40
CA LEU A 290 2.10 14.76 22.26
C LEU A 290 1.63 15.66 23.42
N SER A 291 0.33 15.75 23.68
CA SER A 291 -0.25 16.60 24.74
C SER A 291 0.13 18.09 24.66
N LEU A 292 0.45 18.60 23.48
CA LEU A 292 0.72 20.02 23.23
C LEU A 292 -0.56 20.85 23.03
N LEU A 293 -1.71 20.18 22.91
CA LEU A 293 -3.03 20.78 22.73
C LEU A 293 -3.94 20.41 23.90
N ASN A 294 -4.79 21.36 24.29
CA ASN A 294 -6.03 21.05 25.00
C ASN A 294 -7.20 21.01 24.01
N GLU A 295 -8.34 20.45 24.44
CA GLU A 295 -9.54 20.27 23.60
C GLU A 295 -10.01 21.58 22.94
N GLN A 296 -9.96 22.70 23.68
CA GLN A 296 -10.40 24.00 23.16
C GLN A 296 -9.50 24.50 22.03
N LEU A 297 -8.19 24.31 22.17
CA LEU A 297 -7.20 24.72 21.18
C LEU A 297 -7.25 23.82 19.95
N GLU A 298 -7.37 22.50 20.13
CA GLU A 298 -7.55 21.56 19.03
C GLU A 298 -8.81 21.91 18.22
N LEU A 299 -9.95 22.13 18.87
CA LEU A 299 -11.19 22.53 18.21
C LEU A 299 -11.02 23.84 17.42
N ARG A 300 -10.29 24.81 17.98
CA ARG A 300 -9.98 26.09 17.31
C ARG A 300 -9.13 25.88 16.06
N LEU A 301 -8.12 25.01 16.13
CA LEU A 301 -7.27 24.68 14.98
C LEU A 301 -8.07 24.02 13.86
N TRP A 302 -8.92 23.04 14.17
CA TRP A 302 -9.78 22.40 13.16
C TRP A 302 -10.77 23.37 12.52
N LYS A 303 -11.44 24.21 13.33
CA LYS A 303 -12.32 25.27 12.83
C LYS A 303 -11.57 26.26 11.95
N GLY A 304 -10.40 26.73 12.40
CA GLY A 304 -9.56 27.67 11.66
C GLY A 304 -9.04 27.09 10.35
N ARG A 305 -8.67 25.80 10.32
CA ARG A 305 -8.24 25.09 9.12
C ARG A 305 -9.37 25.01 8.10
N SER A 306 -10.57 24.67 8.57
CA SER A 306 -11.78 24.63 7.72
C SER A 306 -12.14 26.01 7.17
N ALA A 307 -12.12 27.05 8.02
CA ALA A 307 -12.40 28.43 7.62
C ALA A 307 -11.41 28.96 6.55
N ARG A 308 -10.14 28.55 6.62
CA ARG A 308 -9.12 28.84 5.61
C ARG A 308 -9.24 27.97 4.34
N LYS A 309 -10.25 27.09 4.25
CA LYS A 309 -10.49 26.13 3.16
C LYS A 309 -9.36 25.11 2.93
N TRP A 310 -8.53 24.88 3.95
CA TRP A 310 -7.40 23.95 3.89
C TRP A 310 -7.82 22.47 3.88
N THR A 311 -9.12 22.18 3.88
CA THR A 311 -9.67 20.82 3.78
C THR A 311 -9.50 20.21 2.38
N LYS A 312 -9.45 21.04 1.32
CA LYS A 312 -9.31 20.60 -0.08
C LYS A 312 -7.86 20.60 -0.58
N GLY A 313 -6.96 21.24 0.17
CA GLY A 313 -5.55 21.44 -0.15
C GLY A 313 -4.98 22.50 0.77
N GLU A 314 -3.76 22.30 1.24
CA GLU A 314 -3.05 23.20 2.14
C GLU A 314 -2.03 24.04 1.34
N PRO A 315 -1.75 25.29 1.73
CA PRO A 315 -0.71 26.07 1.09
C PRO A 315 0.63 25.33 1.13
N GLY A 316 1.35 25.34 0.00
CA GLY A 316 2.63 24.64 -0.14
C GLY A 316 2.55 23.15 -0.47
N ASP A 317 1.35 22.58 -0.66
CA ASP A 317 1.19 21.19 -1.14
C ASP A 317 1.89 20.95 -2.49
N ASP A 318 1.82 21.93 -3.42
CA ASP A 318 2.38 21.82 -4.77
C ASP A 318 3.90 22.03 -4.83
N ALA A 319 4.52 22.44 -3.71
CA ALA A 319 5.96 22.73 -3.66
C ALA A 319 6.84 21.48 -3.46
N ILE A 320 6.24 20.33 -3.14
CA ILE A 320 6.95 19.10 -2.82
C ILE A 320 6.73 18.08 -3.94
N PRO A 321 7.79 17.57 -4.59
CA PRO A 321 7.64 16.55 -5.63
C PRO A 321 7.27 15.20 -5.00
N PHE A 322 6.60 14.35 -5.80
CA PHE A 322 6.32 12.97 -5.41
C PHE A 322 7.61 12.17 -5.23
N GLU A 323 7.68 11.41 -4.14
CA GLU A 323 8.73 10.43 -3.92
C GLU A 323 8.49 9.20 -4.81
N GLN A 324 9.53 8.81 -5.56
CA GLN A 324 9.47 7.72 -6.52
C GLN A 324 10.29 6.52 -6.02
N PRO A 325 9.79 5.28 -6.20
CA PRO A 325 10.59 4.07 -6.04
C PRO A 325 11.80 4.07 -6.97
N LYS A 326 12.87 3.40 -6.56
CA LYS A 326 14.12 3.28 -7.33
C LYS A 326 14.66 1.86 -7.46
N LEU A 327 14.19 0.92 -6.63
CA LEU A 327 14.68 -0.46 -6.67
C LEU A 327 14.16 -1.25 -7.88
N MET A 328 12.96 -0.92 -8.37
CA MET A 328 12.26 -1.66 -9.42
C MET A 328 12.19 -0.90 -10.74
#